data_AF-A0A8D5ZK45-F1
#
_entry.id   AF-A0A8D5ZK45-F1
#
_cell.length_a   1.000
_cell.length_b   1.000
_cell.length_c   1.000
_cell.angle_alpha   90.00
_cell.angle_beta   90.00
_cell.angle_gamma   90.00
#
_symmetry.space_group_name_H-M   'P 1'
#
loop_
_entity.id
_entity.type
_entity.pdbx_description
1 polymer ?
#
loop_
_entity_poly.entity_id
_entity_poly.type
_entity_poly.pdbx_seq_one_letter_code
_entity_poly.pdbx_strand_id
1 'polypeptide(L)'
;MKAEKKNIKKRFSLNLPEEKIVMYVAKIVEIILLLAIAIVIAYTVVDIFLLIPTGLLSEIFGLVGNAFLVVVLLELFQSIVDFGRGRGRSVIYVMDATMSFVLREIIIDLINGINSITDLVYLSSITLIIAVSRFLISFRLRRKR
;
A
#
# COMPACT_ATOMS: atom_id res chain seq x y z
N MET A 1 18.17 -16.18 55.88
CA MET A 1 19.21 -16.93 55.14
C MET A 1 18.54 -18.11 54.45
N LYS A 2 18.68 -18.23 53.11
CA LYS A 2 18.29 -19.33 52.20
C LYS A 2 16.78 -19.66 52.11
N ALA A 3 16.04 -19.24 51.07
CA ALA A 3 16.05 -19.58 49.64
C ALA A 3 14.96 -20.63 49.29
N GLU A 4 14.43 -20.54 48.06
CA GLU A 4 13.34 -21.30 47.43
C GLU A 4 11.91 -20.78 47.71
N LYS A 5 11.06 -20.45 46.73
CA LYS A 5 10.89 -21.03 45.40
C LYS A 5 10.73 -19.96 44.33
N LYS A 6 11.68 -19.92 43.39
CA LYS A 6 11.56 -19.19 42.12
C LYS A 6 10.67 -20.02 41.20
N ASN A 7 9.35 -19.81 41.28
CA ASN A 7 8.39 -20.50 40.42
C ASN A 7 8.45 -19.88 39.00
N ILE A 8 9.42 -20.38 38.22
CA ILE A 8 9.59 -20.08 36.80
C ILE A 8 8.44 -20.75 36.06
N LYS A 9 7.29 -20.07 35.92
CA LYS A 9 6.31 -20.39 34.88
C LYS A 9 6.89 -19.91 33.54
N LYS A 10 7.81 -20.70 32.98
CA LYS A 10 8.11 -20.68 31.55
C LYS A 10 6.84 -21.13 30.82
N ARG A 11 5.98 -20.17 30.45
CA ARG A 11 4.98 -20.39 29.41
C ARG A 11 5.72 -20.47 28.08
N PHE A 12 6.22 -21.66 27.76
CA PHE A 12 6.42 -22.07 26.38
C PHE A 12 5.02 -22.25 25.76
N SER A 13 4.41 -21.17 25.30
CA SER A 13 3.34 -21.28 24.32
C SER A 13 4.01 -21.53 22.97
N LEU A 14 3.73 -22.70 22.41
CA LEU A 14 4.12 -23.16 21.08
C LEU A 14 4.10 -22.01 20.07
N ASN A 15 5.27 -21.61 19.58
CA ASN A 15 5.39 -20.55 18.57
C ASN A 15 6.22 -21.09 17.40
N LEU A 16 5.70 -20.86 16.17
CA LEU A 16 6.37 -20.88 14.85
C LEU A 16 6.19 -22.16 13.99
N PRO A 17 5.07 -22.22 13.22
CA PRO A 17 5.21 -22.32 11.76
C PRO A 17 4.65 -21.10 10.99
N GLU A 18 3.54 -20.53 11.46
CA GLU A 18 2.75 -19.52 10.71
C GLU A 18 3.49 -18.20 10.52
N GLU A 19 4.18 -17.70 11.56
CA GLU A 19 4.91 -16.44 11.50
C GLU A 19 6.07 -16.49 10.47
N LYS A 20 6.71 -17.66 10.32
CA LYS A 20 7.74 -17.85 9.29
C LYS A 20 7.12 -17.84 7.89
N ILE A 21 5.96 -18.47 7.70
CA ILE A 21 5.24 -18.47 6.41
C ILE A 21 4.88 -17.04 6.02
N VAL A 22 4.31 -16.27 6.94
CA VAL A 22 3.95 -14.86 6.72
C VAL A 22 5.17 -14.03 6.34
N MET A 23 6.30 -14.22 7.03
CA MET A 23 7.55 -13.51 6.73
C MET A 23 8.12 -13.88 5.34
N TYR A 24 8.06 -15.16 4.95
CA TYR A 24 8.48 -15.59 3.61
C TYR A 24 7.59 -15.02 2.51
N VAL A 25 6.27 -15.07 2.68
CA VAL A 25 5.32 -14.49 1.73
C VAL A 25 5.54 -12.98 1.59
N ALA A 26 5.66 -12.26 2.71
CA ALA A 26 5.93 -10.83 2.69
C ALA A 26 7.23 -10.51 1.93
N LYS A 27 8.30 -11.30 2.13
CA LYS A 27 9.58 -11.10 1.45
C LYS A 27 9.52 -11.38 -0.06
N ILE A 28 8.75 -12.38 -0.48
CA ILE A 28 8.52 -12.66 -1.91
C ILE A 28 7.78 -11.49 -2.55
N VAL A 29 6.70 -11.02 -1.90
CA VAL A 29 5.91 -9.87 -2.39
C VAL A 29 6.75 -8.59 -2.41
N GLU A 30 7.60 -8.37 -1.41
CA GLU A 30 8.55 -7.24 -1.34
C GLU A 30 9.48 -7.20 -2.56
N ILE A 31 10.05 -8.35 -2.94
CA ILE A 31 10.94 -8.46 -4.11
C ILE A 31 10.18 -8.19 -5.41
N ILE A 32 8.97 -8.74 -5.56
CA ILE A 32 8.12 -8.50 -6.73
C ILE A 32 7.78 -7.01 -6.86
N LEU A 33 7.43 -6.35 -5.75
CA LEU A 33 7.12 -4.92 -5.75
C LEU A 33 8.35 -4.07 -6.11
N LEU A 34 9.53 -4.40 -5.58
CA LEU A 34 10.77 -3.70 -5.95
C LEU A 34 11.08 -3.83 -7.44
N LEU A 35 10.91 -5.03 -8.01
CA LEU A 35 11.08 -5.24 -9.44
C LEU A 35 10.06 -4.44 -10.25
N ALA A 36 8.78 -4.46 -9.85
CA ALA A 36 7.74 -3.68 -10.50
C ALA A 36 8.05 -2.17 -10.49
N ILE A 37 8.48 -1.63 -9.34
CA ILE A 37 8.88 -0.21 -9.21
C ILE A 37 10.04 0.09 -10.15
N ALA A 38 11.09 -0.73 -10.15
CA ALA A 38 12.26 -0.52 -11.00
C ALA A 38 11.90 -0.56 -12.49
N ILE A 39 11.04 -1.50 -12.90
CA ILE A 39 10.55 -1.64 -14.27
C ILE A 39 9.72 -0.42 -14.68
N VAL A 40 8.77 0.02 -13.85
CA VAL A 40 7.93 1.19 -14.16
C VAL A 40 8.78 2.45 -14.26
N ILE A 41 9.76 2.65 -13.37
CA ILE A 41 10.69 3.78 -13.47
C ILE A 41 11.48 3.72 -14.77
N ALA A 42 12.04 2.56 -15.14
CA ALA A 42 12.79 2.40 -16.37
C ALA A 42 11.94 2.71 -17.61
N TYR A 43 10.70 2.19 -17.69
CA TYR A 43 9.76 2.51 -18.76
C TYR A 43 9.42 4.00 -18.81
N THR A 44 9.13 4.60 -17.66
CA THR A 44 8.83 6.05 -17.59
C THR A 44 9.99 6.89 -18.12
N VAL A 45 11.23 6.53 -17.77
CA VAL A 45 12.42 7.23 -18.27
C VAL A 45 12.58 7.06 -19.79
N VAL A 46 12.40 5.84 -20.30
CA VAL A 46 12.45 5.56 -21.75
C VAL A 46 11.37 6.34 -22.49
N ASP A 47 10.14 6.35 -21.98
CA ASP A 47 9.02 7.11 -22.55
C ASP A 47 9.38 8.60 -22.61
N ILE A 48 9.88 9.19 -21.53
CA ILE A 48 10.33 10.60 -21.53
C ILE A 48 11.32 10.85 -22.67
N PHE A 49 12.33 10.00 -22.86
CA PHE A 49 13.32 10.18 -23.93
C PHE A 49 12.73 10.07 -25.33
N LEU A 50 11.79 9.15 -25.55
CA LEU A 50 11.14 8.95 -26.84
C LEU A 50 10.16 10.07 -27.19
N LEU A 51 9.68 10.82 -26.21
CA LEU A 51 8.65 11.85 -26.35
C LEU A 51 9.17 13.28 -26.47
N ILE A 52 10.46 13.50 -26.16
CA ILE A 52 11.15 14.77 -26.41
C ILE A 52 10.99 15.24 -27.88
N PRO A 53 11.10 14.37 -28.91
CA PRO A 53 11.02 14.80 -30.32
C PRO A 53 9.60 15.09 -30.82
N THR A 54 8.55 14.47 -30.25
CA THR A 54 7.18 14.50 -30.77
C THR A 54 6.31 15.61 -30.16
N GLY A 55 6.80 16.28 -29.12
CA GLY A 55 6.11 17.35 -28.41
C GLY A 55 5.40 16.84 -27.16
N LEU A 56 5.79 17.37 -25.99
CA LEU A 56 5.42 16.84 -24.68
C LEU A 56 3.91 16.90 -24.37
N LEU A 57 3.16 17.80 -25.01
CA LEU A 57 1.90 18.30 -24.44
C LEU A 57 0.75 17.27 -24.45
N SER A 58 0.69 16.39 -25.44
CA SER A 58 -0.32 15.31 -25.48
C SER A 58 0.06 14.08 -24.64
N GLU A 59 1.33 13.96 -24.25
CA GLU A 59 1.85 12.75 -23.60
C GLU A 59 2.18 12.95 -22.11
N ILE A 60 2.11 14.19 -21.62
CA ILE A 60 2.20 14.53 -20.18
C ILE A 60 1.22 13.71 -19.36
N PHE A 61 0.01 13.44 -19.87
CA PHE A 61 -1.00 12.69 -19.14
C PHE A 61 -0.62 11.23 -18.90
N GLY A 62 0.02 10.58 -19.89
CA GLY A 62 0.57 9.24 -19.74
C GLY A 62 1.70 9.20 -18.71
N LEU A 63 2.62 10.18 -18.79
CA LEU A 63 3.73 10.31 -17.83
C LEU A 63 3.25 10.54 -16.40
N VAL A 64 2.22 11.35 -16.20
CA VAL A 64 1.59 11.59 -14.89
C VAL A 64 0.95 10.31 -14.36
N GLY A 65 0.26 9.54 -15.20
CA GLY A 65 -0.34 8.25 -14.82
C GLY A 65 0.70 7.22 -14.37
N ASN A 66 1.86 7.18 -15.04
CA ASN A 66 2.99 6.33 -14.66
C ASN A 66 3.64 6.81 -13.35
N ALA A 67 3.80 8.11 -13.16
CA ALA A 67 4.32 8.66 -11.90
C ALA A 67 3.44 8.32 -10.70
N PHE A 68 2.10 8.44 -10.84
CA PHE A 68 1.19 8.02 -9.77
C PHE A 68 1.23 6.52 -9.53
N LEU A 69 1.44 5.70 -10.57
CA LEU A 69 1.60 4.25 -10.38
C LEU A 69 2.81 3.93 -9.50
N VAL A 70 3.93 4.64 -9.69
CA VAL A 70 5.11 4.50 -8.82
C VAL A 70 4.79 4.84 -7.37
N VAL A 71 4.06 5.93 -7.11
CA VAL A 71 3.65 6.32 -5.75
C VAL A 71 2.82 5.21 -5.09
N VAL A 72 1.84 4.66 -5.80
CA VAL A 72 1.01 3.56 -5.28
C VAL A 72 1.83 2.30 -5.00
N LEU A 73 2.77 1.94 -5.89
CA LEU A 73 3.65 0.80 -5.67
C LEU A 73 4.56 0.99 -4.45
N LEU A 74 5.03 2.22 -4.21
CA LEU A 74 5.80 2.55 -3.00
C LEU A 74 4.97 2.41 -1.72
N GLU A 75 3.70 2.82 -1.74
CA GLU A 75 2.80 2.63 -0.60
C GLU A 75 2.49 1.15 -0.33
N LEU A 76 2.27 0.36 -1.38
CA LEU A 76 2.12 -1.09 -1.26
C LEU A 76 3.39 -1.74 -0.71
N PHE A 77 4.56 -1.31 -1.18
CA PHE A 77 5.85 -1.78 -0.68
C PHE A 77 6.01 -1.50 0.82
N GLN A 78 5.78 -0.26 1.25
CA GLN A 78 5.84 0.11 2.66
C GLN A 78 4.85 -0.71 3.51
N SER A 79 3.64 -0.93 2.98
CA SER A 79 2.60 -1.72 3.63
C SER A 79 3.02 -3.18 3.84
N ILE A 80 3.63 -3.81 2.84
CA ILE A 80 4.11 -5.19 2.90
C ILE A 80 5.33 -5.33 3.83
N VAL A 81 6.27 -4.39 3.76
CA VAL A 81 7.43 -4.37 4.66
C VAL A 81 6.99 -4.25 6.11
N ASP A 82 6.03 -3.37 6.40
CA ASP A 82 5.50 -3.20 7.75
C ASP A 82 4.66 -4.39 8.21
N PHE A 83 3.94 -5.03 7.29
CA PHE A 83 3.23 -6.28 7.53
C PHE A 83 4.19 -7.42 7.91
N GLY A 84 5.25 -7.64 7.12
CA GLY A 84 6.26 -8.66 7.37
C GLY A 84 7.03 -8.47 8.69
N ARG A 85 7.11 -7.23 9.18
CA ARG A 85 7.70 -6.87 10.48
C ARG A 85 6.74 -7.02 11.67
N GLY A 86 5.49 -7.43 11.45
CA GLY A 86 4.52 -7.68 12.51
C GLY A 86 4.02 -6.42 13.23
N ARG A 87 4.02 -5.24 12.58
CA ARG A 87 3.68 -3.95 13.23
C ARG A 87 2.21 -3.77 13.67
N GLY A 88 1.40 -4.82 13.73
CA GLY A 88 0.05 -4.83 14.33
C GLY A 88 -1.00 -3.90 13.69
N ARG A 89 -0.64 -3.16 12.63
CA ARG A 89 -1.50 -2.23 11.88
C ARG A 89 -1.74 -2.67 10.43
N SER A 90 -1.63 -3.98 10.18
CA SER A 90 -1.78 -4.60 8.85
C SER A 90 -2.98 -4.08 8.05
N VAL A 91 -4.15 -4.04 8.69
CA VAL A 91 -5.39 -3.59 8.04
C VAL A 91 -5.33 -2.10 7.66
N ILE A 92 -4.75 -1.24 8.50
CA ILE A 92 -4.66 0.20 8.23
C ILE A 92 -3.77 0.44 7.01
N TYR A 93 -2.66 -0.30 6.90
CA TYR A 93 -1.77 -0.18 5.74
C TYR A 93 -2.43 -0.61 4.43
N VAL A 94 -3.20 -1.70 4.44
CA VAL A 94 -3.97 -2.13 3.27
C VAL A 94 -5.02 -1.08 2.88
N MET A 95 -5.69 -0.48 3.87
CA MET A 95 -6.65 0.60 3.63
C MET A 95 -5.99 1.84 3.02
N ASP A 96 -4.78 2.19 3.49
CA ASP A 96 -4.03 3.34 2.98
C ASP A 96 -3.60 3.11 1.52
N ALA A 97 -3.02 1.95 1.22
CA ALA A 97 -2.64 1.60 -0.15
C ALA A 97 -3.84 1.52 -1.11
N THR A 98 -4.98 1.00 -0.63
CA THR A 98 -6.22 0.99 -1.43
C THR A 98 -6.73 2.41 -1.68
N MET A 99 -6.67 3.28 -0.67
CA MET A 99 -7.08 4.67 -0.81
C MET A 99 -6.20 5.42 -1.82
N SER A 100 -4.89 5.19 -1.83
CA SER A 100 -3.98 5.79 -2.82
C SER A 100 -4.20 5.26 -4.23
N PHE A 101 -4.48 3.95 -4.38
CA PHE A 101 -4.86 3.39 -5.68
C PHE A 101 -6.14 4.03 -6.22
N VAL A 102 -7.20 4.13 -5.40
CA VAL A 102 -8.46 4.75 -5.83
C VAL A 102 -8.28 6.24 -6.13
N LEU A 103 -7.48 6.94 -5.32
CA LEU A 103 -7.17 8.35 -5.54
C LEU A 103 -6.43 8.56 -6.87
N ARG A 104 -5.49 7.67 -7.22
CA ARG A 104 -4.82 7.67 -8.53
C ARG A 104 -5.84 7.59 -9.66
N GLU A 105 -6.78 6.64 -9.61
CA GLU A 105 -7.79 6.50 -10.67
C GLU A 105 -8.65 7.76 -10.79
N ILE A 106 -9.09 8.33 -9.67
CA ILE A 106 -9.84 9.60 -9.67
C ILE A 106 -9.04 10.73 -10.32
N ILE A 107 -7.75 10.88 -9.96
CA ILE A 107 -6.91 11.94 -10.53
C ILE A 107 -6.71 11.71 -12.05
N ILE A 108 -6.46 10.47 -12.47
CA ILE A 108 -6.28 10.13 -13.89
C ILE A 108 -7.56 10.43 -14.69
N ASP A 109 -8.73 10.05 -14.17
CA ASP A 109 -10.02 10.33 -14.81
C ASP A 109 -10.31 11.83 -14.92
N LEU A 110 -9.95 12.61 -13.90
CA LEU A 110 -10.11 14.07 -13.94
C LEU A 110 -9.18 14.72 -14.97
N ILE A 111 -7.95 14.20 -15.09
CA ILE A 111 -6.92 14.73 -15.99
C ILE A 111 -7.19 14.37 -17.46
N ASN A 112 -7.59 13.13 -17.75
CA ASN A 112 -7.84 12.66 -19.11
C ASN A 112 -9.18 13.14 -19.70
N GLY A 113 -9.98 13.85 -18.90
CA GLY A 113 -11.36 14.15 -19.22
C GLY A 113 -12.28 13.04 -18.72
N ILE A 114 -13.36 13.44 -18.06
CA ILE A 114 -14.29 12.51 -17.41
C ILE A 114 -14.99 11.67 -18.48
N ASN A 115 -14.56 10.42 -18.62
CA ASN A 115 -15.15 9.47 -19.56
C ASN A 115 -16.55 8.99 -19.08
N SER A 116 -16.74 8.87 -17.77
CA SER A 116 -17.97 8.39 -17.14
C SER A 116 -18.16 9.02 -15.76
N ILE A 117 -19.22 9.81 -15.58
CA ILE A 117 -19.60 10.36 -14.27
C ILE A 117 -19.92 9.21 -13.30
N THR A 118 -20.46 8.10 -13.81
CA THR A 118 -20.81 6.91 -13.03
C THR A 118 -19.57 6.32 -12.35
N ASP A 119 -18.45 6.23 -13.06
CA ASP A 119 -17.22 5.62 -12.56
C ASP A 119 -16.61 6.48 -11.46
N LEU A 120 -16.61 7.81 -11.64
CA LEU A 120 -16.21 8.76 -10.60
C LEU A 120 -17.07 8.64 -9.33
N VAL A 121 -18.38 8.47 -9.49
CA VAL A 121 -19.29 8.28 -8.35
C VAL A 121 -18.98 6.96 -7.63
N TYR A 122 -18.69 5.88 -8.36
CA TYR A 122 -18.31 4.61 -7.76
C TYR A 122 -16.98 4.71 -6.99
N LEU A 123 -15.94 5.28 -7.60
CA LEU A 123 -14.63 5.46 -6.97
C LEU A 123 -14.71 6.36 -5.73
N SER A 124 -15.48 7.45 -5.82
CA SER A 124 -15.73 8.35 -4.68
C SER A 124 -16.48 7.67 -3.55
N SER A 125 -17.47 6.83 -3.87
CA SER A 125 -18.25 6.07 -2.89
C SER A 125 -17.40 5.02 -2.16
N ILE A 126 -16.54 4.30 -2.89
CA ILE A 126 -15.57 3.35 -2.32
C ILE A 126 -14.61 4.08 -1.39
N THR A 127 -14.09 5.24 -1.82
CA THR A 127 -13.21 6.08 -1.00
C THR A 127 -13.88 6.49 0.30
N LEU A 128 -15.14 6.92 0.25
CA LEU A 128 -15.92 7.28 1.43
C LEU A 128 -16.07 6.10 2.41
N ILE A 129 -16.41 4.91 1.89
CA ILE A 129 -16.57 3.70 2.70
C ILE A 129 -15.25 3.32 3.40
N ILE A 130 -14.13 3.37 2.68
CA ILE A 130 -12.81 3.08 3.26
C ILE A 130 -12.44 4.14 4.31
N ALA A 131 -12.65 5.43 4.02
CA ALA A 131 -12.37 6.52 4.94
C ALA A 131 -13.15 6.39 6.24
N VAL A 132 -14.46 6.12 6.17
CA VAL A 132 -15.32 5.90 7.34
C VAL A 132 -14.87 4.66 8.10
N SER A 133 -14.58 3.56 7.40
CA SER A 133 -14.09 2.33 8.03
C SER A 133 -12.79 2.57 8.79
N ARG A 134 -11.85 3.32 8.21
CA ARG A 134 -10.56 3.67 8.82
C ARG A 134 -10.77 4.54 10.05
N PHE A 135 -11.66 5.53 9.96
CA PHE A 135 -12.05 6.39 11.07
C PHE A 135 -12.60 5.58 12.26
N LEU A 136 -13.53 4.65 12.00
CA LEU A 136 -14.13 3.81 13.05
C LEU A 136 -13.10 2.89 13.73
N ILE A 137 -12.21 2.27 12.95
CA ILE A 137 -11.14 1.41 13.48
C ILE A 137 -10.19 2.24 14.35
N SER A 138 -9.75 3.40 13.87
CA SER A 138 -8.87 4.30 14.60
C SER A 138 -9.51 4.81 15.90
N PHE A 139 -10.78 5.22 15.83
CA PHE A 139 -11.55 5.67 16.99
C PHE A 139 -11.70 4.58 18.06
N ARG A 140 -11.99 3.33 17.64
CA ARG A 140 -12.12 2.19 18.55
C ARG A 140 -10.80 1.85 19.23
N LEU A 141 -9.67 1.94 18.52
CA LEU A 141 -8.34 1.73 19.08
C LEU A 141 -7.98 2.80 20.12
N ARG A 142 -8.39 4.05 19.90
CA ARG A 142 -8.15 5.16 20.83
C ARG A 142 -8.97 5.05 22.13
N ARG A 143 -10.18 4.48 22.06
CA ARG A 143 -11.07 4.28 23.23
C ARG A 143 -10.67 3.10 24.12
N LYS A 144 -9.84 2.18 23.62
CA LYS A 144 -9.33 1.01 24.38
C LYS A 144 -8.00 1.27 25.10
N ARG A 145 -7.32 2.38 24.82
CA ARG A 145 -6.17 2.87 25.58
C ARG A 145 -6.64 3.88 26.61
#